data_AF-A0A7C1SN77-F1
#
_entry.id   AF-A0A7C1SN77-F1
#
_cell.length_a   1.000
_cell.length_b   1.000
_cell.length_c   1.000
_cell.angle_alpha   90.00
_cell.angle_beta   90.00
_cell.angle_gamma   90.00
#
_symmetry.space_group_name_H-M   'P 1'
#
loop_
_entity.id
_entity.type
_entity.pdbx_description
1 polymer ?
#
loop_
_entity_poly.entity_id
_entity_poly.type
_entity_poly.pdbx_seq_one_letter_code
_entity_poly.pdbx_strand_id
1 'polypeptide(L)'
;MWDLPLNGYSWATGGYMGAVSSGQTTCGLLVGSSVAIGLRCGQGMDGVPEEYEGDRNSAVQAVGELYRDFLKEFDRTDCKTLSYCDFSDSTYLQQWVQDKGWKSTCDVYLKFVMNKCIEMAEEGKM
;
A
#
# COMPACT_ATOMS: atom_id res chain seq x y z
N MET A 1 -9.66 11.38 -5.89
CA MET A 1 -9.97 10.78 -4.58
C MET A 1 -9.25 11.53 -3.48
N TRP A 2 -7.95 11.81 -3.59
CA TRP A 2 -7.24 12.73 -2.68
C TRP A 2 -6.44 13.74 -3.51
N ASP A 3 -6.57 15.03 -3.22
CA ASP A 3 -5.97 16.14 -3.99
C ASP A 3 -4.45 16.25 -3.71
N LEU A 4 -3.74 15.14 -3.93
CA LEU A 4 -2.33 14.98 -3.62
C LEU A 4 -1.48 15.42 -4.83
N PRO A 5 -0.47 16.32 -4.67
CA PRO A 5 0.40 16.73 -5.77
C PRO A 5 1.07 15.55 -6.49
N LEU A 6 0.68 15.38 -7.77
CA LEU A 6 1.12 14.29 -8.64
C LEU A 6 2.65 14.15 -8.73
N ASN A 7 3.34 15.28 -8.91
CA ASN A 7 4.79 15.29 -9.14
C ASN A 7 5.61 15.11 -7.86
N GLY A 8 5.04 15.39 -6.68
CA GLY A 8 5.76 15.28 -5.40
C GLY A 8 5.73 13.85 -4.86
N TYR A 9 4.55 13.23 -4.85
CA TYR A 9 4.36 11.92 -4.22
C TYR A 9 4.67 10.72 -5.12
N SER A 10 4.65 10.89 -6.44
CA SER A 10 5.03 9.81 -7.37
C SER A 10 6.47 9.33 -7.17
N TRP A 11 7.37 10.22 -6.75
CA TRP A 11 8.75 9.85 -6.41
C TRP A 11 8.88 9.18 -5.04
N ALA A 12 7.94 9.40 -4.11
CA ALA A 12 8.01 8.84 -2.76
C ALA A 12 8.01 7.31 -2.75
N THR A 13 7.39 6.68 -3.75
CA THR A 13 7.32 5.23 -3.91
C THR A 13 8.25 4.70 -5.01
N GLY A 14 8.99 5.57 -5.71
CA GLY A 14 9.85 5.18 -6.83
C GLY A 14 10.95 4.19 -6.45
N GLY A 15 11.37 4.19 -5.18
CA GLY A 15 12.35 3.24 -4.64
C GLY A 15 11.78 1.86 -4.30
N TYR A 16 10.47 1.65 -4.33
CA TYR A 16 9.82 0.43 -3.81
C TYR A 16 9.93 -0.80 -4.72
N MET A 17 10.55 -0.74 -5.90
CA MET A 17 10.58 -1.83 -6.89
C MET A 17 10.54 -3.24 -6.27
N GLY A 18 9.49 -4.05 -6.46
CA GLY A 18 9.40 -5.39 -5.82
C GLY A 18 9.38 -5.40 -4.28
N ALA A 19 8.83 -4.34 -3.66
CA ALA A 19 8.98 -3.92 -2.25
C ALA A 19 10.42 -3.67 -1.77
N VAL A 20 11.24 -3.16 -2.70
CA VAL A 20 12.70 -3.01 -2.65
C VAL A 20 13.41 -4.34 -2.87
N SER A 21 13.02 -5.00 -3.96
CA SER A 21 13.72 -5.97 -4.82
C SER A 21 13.98 -7.35 -4.26
N SER A 22 13.35 -7.74 -3.15
CA SER A 22 14.12 -8.54 -2.20
C SER A 22 13.29 -9.36 -1.25
N GLY A 23 13.65 -10.62 -1.08
CA GLY A 23 13.48 -11.28 0.22
C GLY A 23 12.05 -11.23 0.82
N GLN A 24 11.94 -11.21 2.15
CA GLN A 24 10.67 -11.24 2.89
C GLN A 24 10.28 -9.85 3.42
N THR A 25 9.95 -8.92 2.53
CA THR A 25 9.52 -7.53 2.87
C THR A 25 8.07 -7.28 2.48
N THR A 26 7.38 -6.42 3.24
CA THR A 26 5.96 -6.08 3.00
C THR A 26 5.74 -5.42 1.65
N CYS A 27 4.68 -5.83 0.94
CA CYS A 27 4.25 -5.27 -0.33
C CYS A 27 4.25 -3.73 -0.34
N GLY A 28 4.92 -3.13 -1.33
CA GLY A 28 5.03 -1.68 -1.46
C GLY A 28 3.68 -0.98 -1.60
N LEU A 29 2.67 -1.67 -2.14
CA LEU A 29 1.30 -1.16 -2.19
C LEU A 29 0.71 -0.98 -0.77
N LEU A 30 0.90 -1.94 0.13
CA LEU A 30 0.40 -1.85 1.50
C LEU A 30 1.11 -0.73 2.27
N VAL A 31 2.42 -0.60 2.09
CA VAL A 31 3.20 0.52 2.67
C VAL A 31 2.70 1.86 2.14
N GLY A 32 2.59 2.01 0.81
CA GLY A 32 2.12 3.27 0.19
C GLY A 32 0.69 3.63 0.61
N SER A 33 -0.17 2.63 0.73
CA SER A 33 -1.55 2.84 1.20
C SER A 33 -1.60 3.24 2.66
N SER A 34 -0.73 2.68 3.50
CA SER A 34 -0.63 3.08 4.91
C SER A 34 -0.24 4.54 5.07
N VAL A 35 0.73 4.99 4.26
CA VAL A 35 1.12 6.42 4.20
C VAL A 35 -0.06 7.27 3.76
N ALA A 36 -0.79 6.86 2.73
CA ALA A 36 -1.89 7.64 2.20
C ALA A 36 -3.09 7.72 3.16
N ILE A 37 -3.40 6.64 3.88
CA ILE A 37 -4.38 6.62 4.98
C ILE A 37 -3.95 7.59 6.09
N GLY A 38 -2.69 7.55 6.51
CA GLY A 38 -2.17 8.47 7.53
C GLY A 38 -2.29 9.95 7.11
N LEU A 39 -1.89 10.27 5.86
CA LEU A 39 -2.04 11.62 5.30
C LEU A 39 -3.50 12.07 5.24
N ARG A 40 -4.41 11.13 4.95
CA ARG A 40 -5.83 11.40 4.88
C ARG A 40 -6.42 11.71 6.26
N CYS A 41 -6.14 10.88 7.27
CA CYS A 41 -6.60 11.14 8.64
C CYS A 41 -6.01 12.44 9.20
N GLY A 42 -4.75 12.77 8.87
CA GLY A 42 -4.11 14.00 9.30
C GLY A 42 -4.48 15.25 8.49
N GLN A 43 -5.39 15.14 7.52
CA GLN A 43 -5.68 16.24 6.59
C GLN A 43 -6.23 17.47 7.31
N GLY A 44 -5.54 18.60 7.17
CA GLY A 44 -5.95 19.89 7.77
C GLY A 44 -5.35 20.16 9.14
N MET A 45 -4.49 19.28 9.66
CA MET A 45 -3.74 19.50 10.90
C MET A 45 -2.49 20.33 10.66
N ASP A 46 -2.15 21.16 11.65
CA ASP A 46 -0.95 21.98 11.66
C ASP A 46 -0.12 21.59 12.90
N GLY A 47 0.54 20.43 12.80
CA GLY A 47 1.32 19.84 13.89
C GLY A 47 1.68 18.38 13.64
N VAL A 48 2.18 17.70 14.68
CA VAL A 48 2.63 16.30 14.61
C VAL A 48 1.55 15.34 15.13
N PRO A 49 1.53 14.05 14.72
CA PRO A 49 0.49 13.10 15.15
C PRO A 49 0.30 12.97 16.67
N GLU A 50 1.33 13.23 17.47
CA GLU A 50 1.30 13.23 18.93
C GLU A 50 0.40 14.33 19.52
N GLU A 51 0.18 15.43 18.79
CA GLU A 51 -0.71 16.53 19.18
C GLU A 51 -2.18 16.25 18.81
N TYR A 52 -2.42 15.25 17.94
CA TYR A 52 -3.72 14.88 17.39
C TYR A 52 -4.01 13.38 17.60
N GLU A 53 -4.04 12.95 18.86
CA GLU A 53 -4.13 11.53 19.22
C GLU A 53 -5.37 10.82 18.64
N GLY A 54 -6.51 11.50 18.55
CA GLY A 54 -7.74 10.96 17.98
C GLY A 54 -7.55 10.52 16.52
N ASP A 55 -7.01 11.40 15.69
CA ASP A 55 -6.80 11.16 14.27
C ASP A 55 -5.65 10.20 13.99
N ARG A 56 -4.60 10.26 14.82
CA ARG A 56 -3.54 9.24 14.83
C ARG A 56 -4.13 7.86 15.09
N ASN A 57 -5.05 7.74 16.07
CA ASN A 57 -5.71 6.48 16.38
C ASN A 57 -6.61 6.01 15.24
N SER A 58 -7.36 6.92 14.59
CA SER A 58 -8.12 6.60 13.38
C SER A 58 -7.23 6.04 12.28
N ALA A 59 -6.08 6.67 12.00
CA ALA A 59 -5.10 6.18 11.03
C ALA A 59 -4.60 4.77 11.37
N VAL A 60 -4.21 4.54 12.64
CA VAL A 60 -3.74 3.22 13.10
C VAL A 60 -4.82 2.15 12.95
N GLN A 61 -6.08 2.48 13.29
CA GLN A 61 -7.20 1.56 13.17
C GLN A 61 -7.51 1.22 11.71
N ALA A 62 -7.57 2.23 10.83
CA ALA A 62 -7.83 2.05 9.41
C ALA A 62 -6.73 1.24 8.71
N VAL A 63 -5.44 1.51 9.00
CA VAL A 63 -4.33 0.70 8.49
C VAL A 63 -4.40 -0.74 9.02
N GLY A 64 -4.71 -0.91 10.31
CA GLY A 64 -4.90 -2.24 10.89
C GLY A 64 -6.04 -3.02 10.23
N GLU A 65 -7.14 -2.36 9.89
CA GLU A 65 -8.25 -2.96 9.16
C GLU A 65 -7.85 -3.37 7.74
N LEU A 66 -7.18 -2.48 7.00
CA LEU A 66 -6.64 -2.80 5.68
C LEU A 66 -5.77 -4.06 5.70
N TYR A 67 -4.83 -4.16 6.64
CA TYR A 67 -3.93 -5.30 6.74
C TYR A 67 -4.65 -6.60 7.14
N ARG A 68 -5.61 -6.53 8.06
CA ARG A 68 -6.39 -7.72 8.47
C ARG A 68 -7.20 -8.26 7.29
N ASP A 69 -7.90 -7.40 6.56
CA ASP A 69 -8.73 -7.83 5.45
C ASP A 69 -7.88 -8.28 4.26
N PHE A 70 -6.75 -7.62 4.01
CA PHE A 70 -5.79 -8.06 2.99
C PHE A 70 -5.21 -9.44 3.31
N LEU A 71 -4.80 -9.68 4.57
CA LEU A 71 -4.34 -11.00 5.02
C LEU A 71 -5.43 -12.06 4.92
N LYS A 72 -6.68 -11.71 5.23
CA LYS A 72 -7.81 -12.64 5.11
C LYS A 72 -8.05 -13.05 3.65
N GLU A 73 -7.89 -12.12 2.71
CA GLU A 73 -8.14 -12.36 1.29
C GLU A 73 -6.94 -13.06 0.59
N PHE A 74 -5.71 -12.68 0.92
CA PHE A 74 -4.51 -13.09 0.18
C PHE A 74 -3.51 -13.93 0.99
N ASP A 75 -3.77 -14.19 2.27
CA ASP A 75 -2.97 -15.00 3.22
C ASP A 75 -1.55 -14.46 3.50
N ARG A 76 -1.09 -13.46 2.77
CA ARG A 76 0.28 -12.92 2.83
C ARG A 76 0.30 -11.42 2.67
N THR A 77 1.39 -10.82 3.13
CA THR A 77 1.67 -9.39 2.95
C THR A 77 3.04 -9.12 2.33
N ASP A 78 3.91 -10.13 2.21
CA ASP A 78 5.24 -9.96 1.65
C ASP A 78 5.22 -10.00 0.12
N CYS A 79 6.00 -9.11 -0.51
CA CYS A 79 5.90 -8.90 -1.96
C CYS A 79 6.32 -10.13 -2.75
N LYS A 80 7.38 -10.82 -2.33
CA LYS A 80 7.93 -11.98 -3.06
C LYS A 80 6.92 -13.13 -3.12
N THR A 81 6.22 -13.43 -2.02
CA THR A 81 5.19 -14.47 -2.02
C THR A 81 3.97 -14.05 -2.83
N LEU A 82 3.54 -12.79 -2.71
CA LEU A 82 2.38 -12.27 -3.44
C LEU A 82 2.63 -12.18 -4.96
N SER A 83 3.82 -11.76 -5.39
CA SER A 83 4.14 -11.57 -6.81
C SER A 83 4.61 -12.85 -7.50
N TYR A 84 4.95 -13.89 -6.73
CA TYR A 84 5.67 -15.09 -7.17
C TYR A 84 6.99 -14.77 -7.89
N CYS A 85 7.60 -13.62 -7.60
CA CYS A 85 8.80 -13.14 -8.28
C CYS A 85 9.85 -12.71 -7.27
N ASP A 86 11.07 -13.25 -7.41
CA ASP A 86 12.24 -12.67 -6.78
C ASP A 86 12.79 -11.55 -7.65
N PHE A 87 12.61 -10.30 -7.21
CA PHE A 87 13.04 -9.12 -7.96
C PHE A 87 14.55 -8.86 -7.86
N SER A 88 15.30 -9.66 -7.09
CA SER A 88 16.77 -9.59 -7.01
C SER A 88 17.44 -10.43 -8.08
N ASP A 89 16.71 -11.39 -8.66
CA ASP A 89 17.16 -12.22 -9.76
C ASP A 89 16.67 -11.63 -11.09
N SER A 90 17.63 -11.18 -11.91
CA SER A 90 17.34 -10.57 -13.21
C SER A 90 16.58 -11.50 -14.16
N THR A 91 16.75 -12.82 -14.04
CA THR A 91 16.07 -13.81 -14.88
C THR A 91 14.60 -13.89 -14.53
N TYR A 92 14.28 -14.02 -13.23
CA TYR A 92 12.88 -14.02 -12.76
C TYR A 92 12.19 -12.69 -13.05
N LEU A 93 12.89 -11.57 -12.83
CA LEU A 93 12.36 -10.24 -13.15
C LEU A 93 12.04 -10.09 -14.64
N GLN A 94 12.95 -10.49 -15.53
CA GLN A 94 12.70 -10.41 -16.97
C GLN A 94 11.50 -11.25 -17.39
N GLN A 95 11.40 -12.48 -16.87
CA GLN A 95 10.26 -13.36 -17.15
C GLN A 95 8.96 -12.73 -16.66
N TRP A 96 8.92 -12.25 -15.41
CA TRP A 96 7.74 -11.59 -14.83
C TRP A 96 7.31 -10.36 -15.63
N VAL A 97 8.27 -9.60 -16.18
CA VAL A 97 7.97 -8.47 -17.05
C VAL A 97 7.37 -8.90 -18.39
N GLN A 98 7.93 -9.93 -19.03
CA GLN A 98 7.42 -10.47 -20.29
C GLN A 98 6.00 -11.03 -20.14
N ASP A 99 5.76 -11.75 -19.05
CA ASP A 99 4.46 -12.35 -18.73
C ASP A 99 3.44 -11.33 -18.20
N LYS A 100 3.86 -10.09 -17.97
CA LYS A 100 3.07 -9.04 -17.33
C LYS A 100 2.51 -9.49 -15.98
N GLY A 101 3.33 -10.11 -15.15
CA GLY A 101 2.92 -10.75 -13.90
C GLY A 101 2.16 -9.82 -12.93
N TRP A 102 2.33 -8.49 -13.05
CA TRP A 102 1.54 -7.51 -12.31
C TRP A 102 0.04 -7.61 -12.56
N LYS A 103 -0.39 -8.06 -13.75
CA LYS A 103 -1.82 -8.12 -14.13
C LYS A 103 -2.61 -9.10 -13.28
N SER A 104 -2.01 -10.21 -12.87
CA SER A 104 -2.63 -11.21 -11.98
C SER A 104 -2.28 -11.02 -10.50
N THR A 105 -1.38 -10.08 -10.19
CA THR A 105 -0.90 -9.83 -8.82
C THR A 105 -1.13 -8.37 -8.42
N CYS A 106 -0.18 -7.48 -8.69
CA CYS A 106 -0.21 -6.07 -8.26
C CYS A 106 -1.51 -5.33 -8.65
N ASP A 107 -2.05 -5.53 -9.85
CA ASP A 107 -3.30 -4.88 -10.28
C ASP A 107 -4.51 -5.41 -9.50
N VAL A 108 -4.51 -6.70 -9.14
CA VAL A 108 -5.55 -7.32 -8.31
C VAL A 108 -5.50 -6.75 -6.89
N TYR A 109 -4.30 -6.66 -6.32
CA TYR A 109 -4.09 -6.09 -4.99
C TYR A 109 -4.42 -4.60 -4.96
N LEU A 110 -4.05 -3.85 -6.00
CA LEU A 110 -4.39 -2.44 -6.16
C LEU A 110 -5.91 -2.26 -6.15
N LYS A 111 -6.64 -3.07 -6.92
CA LYS A 111 -8.10 -3.02 -6.94
C LYS A 111 -8.69 -3.29 -5.55
N PHE A 112 -8.21 -4.31 -4.85
CA PHE A 112 -8.66 -4.61 -3.49
C PHE A 112 -8.44 -3.42 -2.56
N VAL A 113 -7.21 -2.89 -2.52
CA VAL A 113 -6.84 -1.77 -1.66
C VAL A 113 -7.66 -0.53 -1.97
N MET A 114 -7.85 -0.20 -3.25
CA MET A 114 -8.67 0.94 -3.66
C MET A 114 -10.11 0.79 -3.20
N ASN A 115 -10.72 -0.39 -3.40
CA ASN A 115 -12.08 -0.65 -2.94
C ASN A 115 -12.18 -0.55 -1.42
N LYS A 116 -11.23 -1.13 -0.68
CA LYS A 116 -11.22 -1.07 0.78
C LYS A 116 -11.06 0.35 1.29
N CYS A 117 -10.22 1.16 0.64
CA CYS A 117 -10.07 2.57 0.97
C CYS A 117 -11.35 3.38 0.70
N ILE A 118 -12.08 3.06 -0.37
CA ILE A 118 -13.37 3.71 -0.65
C ILE A 118 -14.39 3.36 0.43
N GLU A 119 -14.53 2.07 0.75
CA GLU A 119 -15.43 1.57 1.78
C GLU A 119 -15.16 2.24 3.14
N MET A 120 -13.91 2.23 3.60
CA MET A 120 -13.56 2.86 4.88
C MET A 120 -13.83 4.38 4.88
N ALA A 121 -13.66 5.06 3.75
CA ALA A 121 -13.97 6.48 3.64
C ALA A 121 -15.49 6.75 3.67
N GLU A 122 -16.28 5.92 3.01
CA GLU A 122 -17.76 5.98 3.03
C GLU A 122 -18.33 5.68 4.42
N GLU A 123 -17.66 4.82 5.19
CA GLU A 123 -18.00 4.50 6.58
C GLU A 123 -17.50 5.55 7.59
N GLY A 124 -16.78 6.58 7.15
CA GLY A 124 -16.23 7.62 8.02
C GLY A 124 -15.08 7.15 8.91
N LYS A 125 -14.38 6.08 8.53
CA LYS A 125 -13.17 5.59 9.21
C LYS A 125 -11.91 6.37 8.81
N MET A 126 -11.95 7.10 7.69
CA MET A 126 -10.88 8.01 7.20
C MET A 126 -11.36 9.02 6.15
#